data_AF-A0A2U0DC84-F1
#
_entry.id   AF-A0A2U0DC84-F1
#
_cell.length_a   1.000
_cell.length_b   1.000
_cell.length_c   1.000
_cell.angle_alpha   90.00
_cell.angle_beta   90.00
_cell.angle_gamma   90.00
#
_symmetry.space_group_name_H-M   'P 1'
#
loop_
_entity.id
_entity.type
_entity.pdbx_description
1 polymer ?
#
loop_
_entity_poly.entity_id
_entity_poly.type
_entity_poly.pdbx_seq_one_letter_code
_entity_poly.pdbx_strand_id
1 'polypeptide(L)'
;MILKLKANPYNFLIPVEEENQFILYNSLTSGLEVLNFENGQFLLEKSQYSFFIHDESEGRFNDLVKYLYDKEYIIEADKDVRSLFSRYTDENQYKFAKTINLTIGTTITCNMGCSYCFEFVKPNHTLKEDKVKKGIKDYIEDLVLKSGKDIETLSITWYGGEPLINVKAIQDLTVSLTEVSRKYNLKYVSNIITNGIYLNEKNVKILEDCDVHSVQITIDGAKETHDKKRPLKQINKKNYEVILENLSKVPKDSKIQFLIRINVDKEVAGTIDTFLDDLKNMNIWPEKFKQVSFDPSWLRTYEEIETSEEELEKRMNLDEFFDFKMSFRKNIMNRFNAWSNETNLKIKSKLKWDLPNYQTTCATWASPISMTIDPNGYIHKCWETIHDDSHAPASVFEGYNAEKFTKHSSFNRFKHNEICTNCKVLPICDTITCSHEAIKANVPICSSWKYKLEDYLKEQYINMLYSPETISRPQINVLENTGHSAK
;
A
#
# COMPACT_ATOMS: atom_id res chain seq x y z
N MET A 1 37.03 -26.38 -0.98
CA MET A 1 37.53 -25.05 -1.39
C MET A 1 37.61 -24.18 -0.15
N ILE A 2 38.58 -23.25 -0.05
CA ILE A 2 38.64 -22.30 1.07
C ILE A 2 37.98 -20.99 0.65
N LEU A 3 36.88 -20.63 1.31
CA LEU A 3 36.08 -19.44 1.04
C LEU A 3 36.22 -18.42 2.16
N LYS A 4 36.21 -17.13 1.79
CA LYS A 4 36.16 -16.01 2.74
C LYS A 4 34.75 -15.44 2.76
N LEU A 5 34.00 -15.71 3.83
CA LEU A 5 32.57 -15.48 3.91
C LEU A 5 32.23 -14.48 5.03
N LYS A 6 31.03 -13.90 4.98
CA LYS A 6 30.45 -13.08 6.05
C LYS A 6 28.94 -13.29 6.12
N ALA A 7 28.35 -13.01 7.29
CA ALA A 7 26.90 -12.94 7.40
C ALA A 7 26.35 -11.79 6.54
N ASN A 8 25.23 -12.01 5.85
CA ASN A 8 24.57 -10.95 5.11
C ASN A 8 24.11 -9.86 6.10
N PRO A 9 24.46 -8.57 5.87
CA PRO A 9 24.12 -7.49 6.79
C PRO A 9 22.60 -7.28 6.96
N TYR A 10 21.78 -7.82 6.07
CA TYR A 10 20.32 -7.75 6.13
C TYR A 10 19.65 -8.89 6.90
N ASN A 11 20.45 -9.79 7.51
CA ASN A 11 19.95 -10.83 8.38
C ASN A 11 19.48 -10.29 9.74
N PHE A 12 18.33 -10.80 10.15
CA PHE A 12 17.79 -10.81 11.50
C PHE A 12 17.86 -12.25 11.99
N LEU A 13 18.55 -12.46 13.12
CA LEU A 13 18.66 -13.76 13.76
C LEU A 13 18.00 -13.66 15.13
N ILE A 14 16.80 -14.21 15.22
CA ILE A 14 15.83 -13.91 16.26
C ILE A 14 15.64 -15.17 17.13
N PRO A 15 16.09 -15.19 18.40
CA PRO A 15 15.92 -16.36 19.26
C PRO A 15 14.45 -16.57 19.63
N VAL A 16 13.99 -17.82 19.62
CA VAL A 16 12.70 -18.27 20.15
C VAL A 16 13.01 -19.24 21.29
N GLU A 17 13.08 -18.70 22.52
CA GLU A 17 13.61 -19.41 23.68
C GLU A 17 12.74 -20.61 24.06
N GLU A 18 11.42 -20.46 23.94
CA GLU A 18 10.43 -21.48 24.28
C GLU A 18 10.55 -22.74 23.38
N GLU A 19 11.03 -22.55 22.16
CA GLU A 19 11.20 -23.62 21.16
C GLU A 19 12.66 -24.08 21.00
N ASN A 20 13.59 -23.45 21.72
CA ASN A 20 15.03 -23.67 21.55
C ASN A 20 15.47 -23.57 20.07
N GLN A 21 15.02 -22.52 19.39
CA GLN A 21 15.19 -22.29 17.96
C GLN A 21 15.57 -20.84 17.66
N PHE A 22 15.96 -20.57 16.42
CA PHE A 22 16.15 -19.23 15.90
C PHE A 22 15.35 -19.03 14.61
N ILE A 23 14.65 -17.91 14.49
CA ILE A 23 14.11 -17.45 13.22
C ILE A 23 15.23 -16.66 12.51
N LEU A 24 15.57 -17.08 11.30
CA LEU A 24 16.49 -16.37 10.43
C LEU A 24 15.70 -15.71 9.30
N TYR A 25 15.59 -14.38 9.37
CA TYR A 25 14.92 -13.58 8.35
C TYR A 25 15.92 -12.67 7.65
N ASN A 26 15.85 -12.59 6.32
CA ASN A 26 16.67 -11.66 5.55
C ASN A 26 15.74 -10.65 4.85
N SER A 27 15.86 -9.36 5.19
CA SER A 27 14.99 -8.33 4.60
C SER A 27 15.27 -8.07 3.13
N LEU A 28 16.49 -8.36 2.65
CA LEU A 28 16.89 -8.15 1.26
C LEU A 28 16.41 -9.25 0.32
N THR A 29 16.29 -10.50 0.80
CA THR A 29 15.80 -11.63 0.01
C THR A 29 14.36 -12.03 0.38
N SER A 30 13.83 -11.46 1.48
CA SER A 30 12.58 -11.86 2.12
C SER A 30 12.56 -13.34 2.53
N GLY A 31 13.73 -13.99 2.53
CA GLY A 31 13.88 -15.36 2.98
C GLY A 31 13.59 -15.47 4.47
N LEU A 32 12.87 -16.52 4.86
CA LEU A 32 12.54 -16.85 6.24
C LEU A 32 12.84 -18.33 6.48
N GLU A 33 13.73 -18.61 7.43
CA GLU A 33 14.15 -19.95 7.82
C GLU A 33 14.02 -20.11 9.34
N VAL A 34 13.86 -21.34 9.80
CA VAL A 34 13.95 -21.69 11.22
C VAL A 34 15.16 -22.59 11.41
N LEU A 35 16.08 -22.15 12.27
CA LEU A 35 17.27 -22.89 12.66
C LEU A 35 17.04 -23.55 14.02
N ASN A 36 17.53 -24.78 14.18
CA ASN A 36 17.69 -25.35 15.52
C ASN A 36 18.69 -24.51 16.34
N PHE A 37 18.69 -24.69 17.66
CA PHE A 37 19.57 -23.95 18.56
C PHE A 37 21.03 -23.96 18.13
N GLU A 38 21.57 -25.14 17.76
CA GLU A 38 22.97 -25.28 17.42
C GLU A 38 23.37 -24.50 16.15
N ASN A 39 22.58 -24.63 15.08
CA ASN A 39 22.79 -23.91 13.83
C ASN A 39 22.64 -22.39 14.02
N GLY A 40 21.69 -21.97 14.87
CA GLY A 40 21.50 -20.58 15.23
C GLY A 40 22.68 -20.01 16.03
N GLN A 41 23.19 -20.74 17.03
CA GLN A 41 24.38 -20.34 17.79
C GLN A 41 25.62 -20.22 16.91
N PHE A 42 25.83 -21.17 16.00
CA PHE A 42 26.90 -21.08 15.00
C PHE A 42 26.80 -19.79 14.19
N LEU A 43 25.62 -19.47 13.64
CA LEU A 43 25.45 -18.27 12.83
C LEU A 43 25.57 -16.99 13.66
N LEU A 44 25.07 -16.99 14.91
CA LEU A 44 25.18 -15.88 15.84
C LEU A 44 26.65 -15.56 16.12
N GLU A 45 27.47 -16.58 16.43
CA GLU A 45 28.91 -16.44 16.61
C GLU A 45 29.57 -15.86 15.34
N LYS A 46 29.30 -16.44 14.16
CA LYS A 46 29.91 -15.97 12.90
C LYS A 46 29.49 -14.56 12.52
N SER A 47 28.31 -14.11 12.90
CA SER A 47 27.80 -12.76 12.62
C SER A 47 28.53 -11.63 13.38
N GLN A 48 29.30 -11.97 14.42
CA GLN A 48 30.08 -11.00 15.20
C GLN A 48 31.38 -10.59 14.48
N TYR A 49 31.82 -11.37 13.50
CA TYR A 49 33.05 -11.11 12.74
C TYR A 49 32.76 -10.40 11.43
N SER A 50 33.67 -9.54 10.98
CA SER A 50 33.57 -8.92 9.64
C SER A 50 33.65 -9.95 8.51
N PHE A 51 34.35 -11.06 8.74
CA PHE A 51 34.38 -12.25 7.88
C PHE A 51 34.90 -13.47 8.68
N PHE A 52 34.70 -14.67 8.13
CA PHE A 52 35.30 -15.91 8.60
C PHE A 52 35.80 -16.74 7.40
N ILE A 53 36.73 -17.65 7.67
CA ILE A 53 37.25 -18.59 6.67
C ILE A 53 36.46 -19.90 6.79
N HIS A 54 35.99 -20.41 5.67
CA HIS A 54 35.28 -21.68 5.58
C HIS A 54 36.02 -22.63 4.64
N ASP A 55 36.37 -23.80 5.15
CA ASP A 55 36.92 -24.90 4.35
C ASP A 55 35.80 -25.91 4.08
N GLU A 56 35.40 -26.07 2.82
CA GLU A 56 34.33 -27.00 2.43
C GLU A 56 34.68 -28.48 2.68
N SER A 57 35.95 -28.81 2.88
CA SER A 57 36.40 -30.19 3.17
C SER A 57 36.31 -30.53 4.66
N GLU A 58 36.10 -29.54 5.54
CA GLU A 58 36.21 -29.72 6.98
C GLU A 58 35.08 -29.00 7.73
N GLY A 59 34.39 -29.72 8.60
CA GLY A 59 33.57 -29.12 9.64
C GLY A 59 32.12 -29.59 9.69
N ARG A 60 31.62 -29.69 10.92
CA ARG A 60 30.26 -30.13 11.26
C ARG A 60 29.15 -29.31 10.57
N PHE A 61 29.41 -28.04 10.24
CA PHE A 61 28.42 -27.11 9.70
C PHE A 61 28.51 -26.91 8.17
N ASN A 62 29.25 -27.76 7.45
CA ASN A 62 29.49 -27.57 6.01
C ASN A 62 28.19 -27.46 5.18
N ASP A 63 27.26 -28.41 5.37
CA ASP A 63 25.98 -28.40 4.65
C ASP A 63 25.13 -27.18 4.99
N LEU A 64 25.15 -26.74 6.26
CA LEU A 64 24.48 -25.52 6.70
C LEU A 64 25.08 -24.30 6.01
N VAL A 65 26.41 -24.15 6.02
CA VAL A 65 27.09 -23.00 5.40
C VAL A 65 26.80 -22.97 3.91
N LYS A 66 26.87 -24.11 3.22
CA LYS A 66 26.52 -24.21 1.80
C LYS A 66 25.07 -23.79 1.54
N TYR A 67 24.12 -24.28 2.32
CA TYR A 67 22.73 -23.87 2.18
C TYR A 67 22.54 -22.36 2.41
N LEU A 68 23.09 -21.83 3.50
CA LEU A 68 22.99 -20.42 3.83
C LEU A 68 23.68 -19.54 2.79
N TYR A 69 24.74 -20.03 2.15
CA TYR A 69 25.40 -19.38 1.04
C TYR A 69 24.53 -19.35 -0.23
N ASP A 70 23.97 -20.50 -0.61
CA ASP A 70 23.07 -20.64 -1.77
C ASP A 70 21.80 -19.78 -1.63
N LYS A 71 21.34 -19.55 -0.40
CA LYS A 71 20.19 -18.69 -0.07
C LYS A 71 20.57 -17.23 0.26
N GLU A 72 21.83 -16.87 0.12
CA GLU A 72 22.38 -15.52 0.40
C GLU A 72 22.22 -15.01 1.84
N TYR A 73 22.02 -15.90 2.82
CA TYR A 73 22.17 -15.57 4.24
C TYR A 73 23.64 -15.39 4.64
N ILE A 74 24.53 -16.12 3.97
CA ILE A 74 25.98 -15.93 4.03
C ILE A 74 26.44 -15.54 2.63
N ILE A 75 27.39 -14.63 2.55
CA ILE A 75 27.88 -14.08 1.28
C ILE A 75 29.41 -13.99 1.28
N GLU A 76 30.01 -13.83 0.11
CA GLU A 76 31.44 -13.52 -0.01
C GLU A 76 31.78 -12.24 0.77
N ALA A 77 32.95 -12.23 1.41
CA ALA A 77 33.32 -11.15 2.33
C ALA A 77 33.45 -9.78 1.65
N ASP A 78 33.83 -9.75 0.38
CA ASP A 78 33.99 -8.56 -0.45
C ASP A 78 32.69 -8.17 -1.20
N LYS A 79 31.65 -9.01 -1.21
CA LYS A 79 30.36 -8.67 -1.82
C LYS A 79 29.71 -7.48 -1.10
N ASP A 80 29.53 -6.37 -1.82
CA ASP A 80 28.79 -5.20 -1.36
C ASP A 80 27.32 -5.28 -1.81
N VAL A 81 26.53 -6.04 -1.04
CA VAL A 81 25.10 -6.22 -1.30
C VAL A 81 24.30 -4.93 -1.24
N ARG A 82 24.75 -3.90 -0.50
CA ARG A 82 24.02 -2.63 -0.37
C ARG A 82 24.09 -1.84 -1.67
N SER A 83 25.29 -1.69 -2.22
CA SER A 83 25.50 -0.99 -3.50
C SER A 83 24.92 -1.74 -4.69
N LEU A 84 24.91 -3.08 -4.65
CA LEU A 84 24.26 -3.90 -5.67
C LEU A 84 22.74 -3.68 -5.65
N PHE A 85 22.13 -3.72 -4.46
CA PHE A 85 20.69 -3.57 -4.33
C PHE A 85 20.21 -2.16 -4.70
N SER A 86 20.90 -1.10 -4.26
CA SER A 86 20.59 0.28 -4.66
C SER A 86 20.54 0.41 -6.19
N ARG A 87 21.60 -0.04 -6.89
CA ARG A 87 21.65 0.02 -8.36
C ARG A 87 20.50 -0.75 -8.99
N TYR A 88 20.22 -1.96 -8.50
CA TYR A 88 19.13 -2.78 -9.02
C TYR A 88 17.77 -2.08 -8.90
N THR A 89 17.47 -1.49 -7.74
CA THR A 89 16.19 -0.80 -7.52
C THR A 89 16.07 0.49 -8.32
N ASP A 90 17.14 1.27 -8.45
CA ASP A 90 17.11 2.57 -9.13
C ASP A 90 17.02 2.42 -10.65
N GLU A 91 17.78 1.47 -11.23
CA GLU A 91 17.87 1.30 -12.68
C GLU A 91 16.66 0.56 -13.27
N ASN A 92 15.96 -0.23 -12.46
CA ASN A 92 14.86 -1.08 -12.94
C ASN A 92 13.47 -0.64 -12.48
N GLN A 93 13.36 0.35 -11.60
CA GLN A 93 12.05 0.83 -11.14
C GLN A 93 11.24 1.35 -12.32
N TYR A 94 10.17 0.63 -12.67
CA TYR A 94 9.29 0.95 -13.80
C TYR A 94 9.96 0.95 -15.18
N LYS A 95 11.19 0.43 -15.31
CA LYS A 95 11.86 0.22 -16.61
C LYS A 95 11.01 -0.66 -17.52
N PHE A 96 10.47 -1.75 -16.97
CA PHE A 96 9.60 -2.70 -17.64
C PHE A 96 8.11 -2.47 -17.35
N ALA A 97 7.73 -1.27 -16.91
CA ALA A 97 6.32 -0.96 -16.69
C ALA A 97 5.54 -1.05 -18.00
N LYS A 98 4.48 -1.86 -17.99
CA LYS A 98 3.57 -2.06 -19.13
C LYS A 98 2.20 -1.41 -18.93
N THR A 99 2.04 -0.69 -17.83
CA THR A 99 0.77 -0.06 -17.44
C THR A 99 0.95 1.45 -17.33
N ILE A 100 0.18 2.19 -18.14
CA ILE A 100 -0.04 3.62 -17.93
C ILE A 100 -1.04 3.75 -16.79
N ASN A 101 -0.66 4.40 -15.69
CA ASN A 101 -1.52 4.61 -14.52
C ASN A 101 -1.82 6.09 -14.35
N LEU A 102 -3.08 6.49 -14.56
CA LEU A 102 -3.49 7.89 -14.50
C LEU A 102 -4.52 8.09 -13.41
N THR A 103 -4.25 9.06 -12.54
CA THR A 103 -5.26 9.60 -11.63
C THR A 103 -5.87 10.84 -12.28
N ILE A 104 -7.17 10.85 -12.57
CA ILE A 104 -7.81 11.98 -13.25
C ILE A 104 -8.78 12.67 -12.28
N GLY A 105 -8.49 13.92 -11.95
CA GLY A 105 -9.34 14.80 -11.18
C GLY A 105 -10.53 15.27 -12.01
N THR A 106 -11.73 14.76 -11.75
CA THR A 106 -12.94 15.24 -12.46
C THR A 106 -13.41 16.59 -11.92
N THR A 107 -13.05 16.90 -10.67
CA THR A 107 -13.28 18.16 -9.98
C THR A 107 -12.43 18.21 -8.72
N ILE A 108 -11.95 19.39 -8.31
CA ILE A 108 -11.41 19.61 -6.95
C ILE A 108 -12.48 20.13 -5.98
N THR A 109 -13.74 20.23 -6.45
CA THR A 109 -14.90 20.54 -5.61
C THR A 109 -15.32 19.32 -4.79
N CYS A 110 -15.53 19.49 -3.49
CA CYS A 110 -16.07 18.46 -2.60
C CYS A 110 -17.29 18.98 -1.81
N ASN A 111 -18.26 18.12 -1.54
CA ASN A 111 -19.43 18.37 -0.69
C ASN A 111 -19.13 18.21 0.82
N MET A 112 -17.99 17.62 1.20
CA MET A 112 -17.51 17.50 2.57
C MET A 112 -16.39 18.51 2.88
N GLY A 113 -16.24 18.88 4.14
CA GLY A 113 -15.18 19.74 4.68
C GLY A 113 -14.33 18.98 5.69
N CYS A 114 -13.66 17.91 5.26
CA CYS A 114 -12.92 17.05 6.19
C CYS A 114 -11.77 17.82 6.85
N SER A 115 -11.62 17.67 8.17
CA SER A 115 -10.67 18.46 8.97
C SER A 115 -9.20 18.19 8.66
N TYR A 116 -8.90 17.06 8.00
CA TYR A 116 -7.55 16.63 7.63
C TYR A 116 -7.29 16.67 6.12
N CYS A 117 -8.20 17.23 5.32
CA CYS A 117 -8.08 17.18 3.86
C CYS A 117 -7.15 18.30 3.34
N PHE A 118 -6.10 17.92 2.61
CA PHE A 118 -5.15 18.86 2.00
C PHE A 118 -5.79 19.75 0.91
N GLU A 119 -6.97 19.40 0.38
CA GLU A 119 -7.70 20.20 -0.61
C GLU A 119 -8.56 21.32 0.01
N PHE A 120 -8.66 21.39 1.34
CA PHE A 120 -9.67 22.20 2.06
C PHE A 120 -9.61 23.71 1.73
N VAL A 121 -8.41 24.26 1.48
CA VAL A 121 -8.17 25.71 1.34
C VAL A 121 -8.01 26.18 -0.11
N LYS A 122 -8.34 25.35 -1.10
CA LYS A 122 -7.88 25.56 -2.49
C LYS A 122 -9.06 25.90 -3.43
N PRO A 123 -8.82 26.68 -4.51
CA PRO A 123 -9.89 27.17 -5.38
C PRO A 123 -10.62 25.99 -6.04
N ASN A 124 -11.96 25.99 -6.01
CA ASN A 124 -12.73 24.95 -6.64
C ASN A 124 -12.66 25.05 -8.17
N HIS A 125 -12.36 23.94 -8.83
CA HIS A 125 -12.38 23.81 -10.28
C HIS A 125 -12.98 22.46 -10.69
N THR A 126 -13.63 22.41 -11.86
CA THR A 126 -14.36 21.23 -12.34
C THR A 126 -14.10 21.08 -13.83
N LEU A 127 -13.77 19.86 -14.26
CA LEU A 127 -13.52 19.56 -15.66
C LEU A 127 -14.81 19.74 -16.48
N LYS A 128 -14.90 20.85 -17.21
CA LYS A 128 -16.04 21.19 -18.08
C LYS A 128 -15.65 21.30 -19.55
N GLU A 129 -14.42 21.70 -19.83
CA GLU A 129 -14.01 22.11 -21.17
C GLU A 129 -13.69 20.91 -22.06
N ASP A 130 -14.33 20.83 -23.23
CA ASP A 130 -14.08 19.77 -24.21
C ASP A 130 -12.63 19.77 -24.70
N LYS A 131 -11.98 20.94 -24.74
CA LYS A 131 -10.57 21.07 -25.11
C LYS A 131 -9.65 20.30 -24.15
N VAL A 132 -9.97 20.29 -22.85
CA VAL A 132 -9.18 19.57 -21.83
C VAL A 132 -9.42 18.07 -21.97
N LYS A 133 -10.68 17.63 -22.13
CA LYS A 133 -11.01 16.21 -22.38
C LYS A 133 -10.31 15.67 -23.62
N LYS A 134 -10.29 16.46 -24.70
CA LYS A 134 -9.53 16.13 -25.92
C LYS A 134 -8.04 16.09 -25.66
N GLY A 135 -7.48 17.07 -24.95
CA GLY A 135 -6.07 17.09 -24.54
C GLY A 135 -5.67 15.84 -23.75
N ILE A 136 -6.50 15.40 -22.79
CA ILE A 136 -6.27 14.15 -22.04
C ILE A 136 -6.19 12.96 -22.99
N LYS A 137 -7.14 12.81 -23.93
CA LYS A 137 -7.12 11.74 -24.94
C LYS A 137 -5.83 11.79 -25.75
N ASP A 138 -5.52 12.94 -26.33
CA ASP A 138 -4.35 13.14 -27.19
C ASP A 138 -3.04 12.84 -26.45
N TYR A 139 -2.93 13.30 -25.19
CA TYR A 139 -1.75 13.07 -24.37
C TYR A 139 -1.55 11.58 -24.03
N ILE A 140 -2.63 10.82 -23.82
CA ILE A 140 -2.57 9.39 -23.57
C ILE A 140 -2.17 8.63 -24.84
N GLU A 141 -2.68 9.02 -26.01
CA GLU A 141 -2.18 8.48 -27.28
C GLU A 141 -0.68 8.74 -27.44
N ASP A 142 -0.24 9.94 -27.11
CA ASP A 142 1.17 10.33 -27.10
C ASP A 142 2.01 9.47 -26.14
N LEU A 143 1.52 9.19 -24.93
CA LEU A 143 2.18 8.28 -23.99
C LEU A 143 2.37 6.88 -24.58
N VAL A 144 1.34 6.34 -25.21
CA VAL A 144 1.39 5.01 -25.85
C VAL A 144 2.44 5.00 -26.96
N LEU A 145 2.47 6.03 -27.80
CA LEU A 145 3.35 6.10 -28.97
C LEU A 145 4.79 6.46 -28.65
N LYS A 146 5.01 7.33 -27.65
CA LYS A 146 6.31 7.97 -27.40
C LYS A 146 7.02 7.49 -26.14
N SER A 147 6.39 6.68 -25.30
CA SER A 147 7.03 6.17 -24.08
C SER A 147 8.19 5.20 -24.32
N GLY A 148 8.29 4.63 -25.53
CA GLY A 148 9.31 3.62 -25.85
C GLY A 148 9.13 2.31 -25.07
N LYS A 149 7.90 2.03 -24.60
CA LYS A 149 7.55 0.86 -23.79
C LYS A 149 6.44 0.04 -24.46
N ASP A 150 6.47 -1.26 -24.24
CA ASP A 150 5.39 -2.17 -24.65
C ASP A 150 4.21 -2.05 -23.69
N ILE A 151 3.36 -1.04 -23.92
CA ILE A 151 2.19 -0.79 -23.09
C ILE A 151 1.11 -1.84 -23.37
N GLU A 152 0.62 -2.48 -22.32
CA GLU A 152 -0.44 -3.49 -22.37
C GLU A 152 -1.74 -3.02 -21.71
N THR A 153 -1.66 -2.07 -20.76
CA THR A 153 -2.80 -1.66 -19.94
C THR A 153 -2.86 -0.14 -19.76
N LEU A 154 -4.07 0.42 -19.91
CA LEU A 154 -4.44 1.76 -19.48
C LEU A 154 -5.30 1.64 -18.22
N SER A 155 -4.77 2.10 -17.10
CA SER A 155 -5.42 2.08 -15.79
C SER A 155 -5.78 3.50 -15.35
N ILE A 156 -7.06 3.75 -15.11
CA ILE A 156 -7.58 5.07 -14.69
C ILE A 156 -8.11 5.01 -13.27
N THR A 157 -7.69 5.96 -12.43
CA THR A 157 -8.29 6.22 -11.12
C THR A 157 -9.02 7.56 -11.18
N TRP A 158 -10.34 7.52 -11.13
CA TRP A 158 -11.17 8.73 -11.02
C TRP A 158 -11.03 9.31 -9.61
N TYR A 159 -10.64 10.58 -9.55
CA TYR A 159 -10.25 11.26 -8.33
C TYR A 159 -10.74 12.72 -8.32
N GLY A 160 -10.34 13.44 -7.27
CA GLY A 160 -10.63 14.85 -7.03
C GLY A 160 -11.19 15.06 -5.64
N GLY A 161 -11.87 16.20 -5.44
CA GLY A 161 -12.58 16.49 -4.20
C GLY A 161 -13.73 15.50 -3.96
N GLU A 162 -14.69 15.44 -4.88
CA GLU A 162 -15.67 14.35 -4.95
C GLU A 162 -15.99 14.04 -6.42
N PRO A 163 -15.44 12.95 -7.00
CA PRO A 163 -15.54 12.72 -8.43
C PRO A 163 -16.97 12.49 -8.93
N LEU A 164 -17.89 11.99 -8.10
CA LEU A 164 -19.27 11.75 -8.48
C LEU A 164 -20.11 13.04 -8.61
N ILE A 165 -19.60 14.20 -8.16
CA ILE A 165 -20.19 15.51 -8.50
C ILE A 165 -20.13 15.74 -10.02
N ASN A 166 -19.07 15.25 -10.68
CA ASN A 166 -18.86 15.37 -12.12
C ASN A 166 -18.83 14.00 -12.81
N VAL A 167 -19.83 13.16 -12.53
CA VAL A 167 -19.98 11.83 -13.16
C VAL A 167 -20.03 11.90 -14.70
N LYS A 168 -20.49 13.03 -15.26
CA LYS A 168 -20.53 13.25 -16.71
C LYS A 168 -19.13 13.23 -17.33
N ALA A 169 -18.12 13.80 -16.66
CA ALA A 169 -16.75 13.75 -17.14
C ALA A 169 -16.20 12.32 -17.17
N ILE A 170 -16.56 11.48 -16.18
CA ILE A 170 -16.20 10.05 -16.14
C ILE A 170 -16.76 9.35 -17.39
N GLN A 171 -18.05 9.58 -17.70
CA GLN A 171 -18.69 8.98 -18.88
C GLN A 171 -18.02 9.43 -20.18
N ASP A 172 -17.84 10.74 -20.37
CA ASP A 172 -17.26 11.32 -21.59
C ASP A 172 -15.83 10.84 -21.84
N LEU A 173 -15.00 10.83 -20.79
CA LEU A 173 -13.63 10.35 -20.88
C LEU A 173 -13.58 8.84 -21.08
N THR A 174 -14.42 8.05 -20.41
CA THR A 174 -14.43 6.60 -20.62
C THR A 174 -14.68 6.22 -22.08
N VAL A 175 -15.60 6.91 -22.77
CA VAL A 175 -15.82 6.72 -24.21
C VAL A 175 -14.53 7.00 -25.00
N SER A 176 -13.87 8.12 -24.73
CA SER A 176 -12.64 8.53 -25.41
C SER A 176 -11.46 7.59 -25.12
N LEU A 177 -11.32 7.14 -23.88
CA LEU A 177 -10.19 6.31 -23.43
C LEU A 177 -10.35 4.84 -23.85
N THR A 178 -11.58 4.34 -23.92
CA THR A 178 -11.85 3.00 -24.48
C THR A 178 -11.64 2.98 -25.99
N GLU A 179 -11.90 4.08 -26.71
CA GLU A 179 -11.53 4.23 -28.13
C GLU A 179 -10.01 4.11 -28.31
N VAL A 180 -9.22 4.86 -27.53
CA VAL A 180 -7.75 4.77 -27.52
C VAL A 180 -7.29 3.35 -27.19
N SER A 181 -7.89 2.73 -26.17
CA SER A 181 -7.52 1.38 -25.75
C SER A 181 -7.78 0.35 -26.85
N ARG A 182 -8.91 0.42 -27.56
CA ARG A 182 -9.19 -0.45 -28.72
C ARG A 182 -8.22 -0.19 -29.87
N LYS A 183 -7.93 1.07 -30.19
CA LYS A 183 -7.02 1.47 -31.28
C LYS A 183 -5.62 0.89 -31.10
N TYR A 184 -5.12 0.84 -29.87
CA TYR A 184 -3.77 0.35 -29.54
C TYR A 184 -3.76 -1.03 -28.84
N ASN A 185 -4.88 -1.76 -28.85
CA ASN A 185 -5.01 -3.09 -28.23
C ASN A 185 -4.59 -3.12 -26.74
N LEU A 186 -4.98 -2.10 -25.98
CA LEU A 186 -4.72 -1.99 -24.54
C LEU A 186 -5.90 -2.56 -23.76
N LYS A 187 -5.61 -3.19 -22.62
CA LYS A 187 -6.62 -3.45 -21.61
C LYS A 187 -6.98 -2.15 -20.91
N TYR A 188 -8.24 -1.75 -20.96
CA TYR A 188 -8.78 -0.65 -20.16
C TYR A 188 -9.25 -1.19 -18.81
N VAL A 189 -8.86 -0.55 -17.72
CA VAL A 189 -9.40 -0.79 -16.38
C VAL A 189 -9.57 0.54 -15.66
N SER A 190 -10.63 0.68 -14.86
CA SER A 190 -10.78 1.89 -14.05
C SER A 190 -11.24 1.62 -12.62
N ASN A 191 -10.92 2.56 -11.73
CA ASN A 191 -11.28 2.58 -10.33
C ASN A 191 -11.67 4.01 -9.94
N ILE A 192 -12.31 4.20 -8.78
CA ILE A 192 -12.71 5.52 -8.29
C ILE A 192 -12.47 5.64 -6.79
N ILE A 193 -12.07 6.83 -6.34
CA ILE A 193 -12.00 7.19 -4.92
C ILE A 193 -13.08 8.23 -4.64
N THR A 194 -14.05 7.90 -3.80
CA THR A 194 -15.22 8.75 -3.50
C THR A 194 -15.46 8.82 -1.99
N ASN A 195 -16.12 9.87 -1.51
CA ASN A 195 -16.64 9.92 -0.15
C ASN A 195 -17.93 9.10 0.04
N GLY A 196 -18.53 8.59 -1.04
CA GLY A 196 -19.67 7.67 -1.00
C GLY A 196 -21.05 8.32 -0.92
N ILE A 197 -21.16 9.64 -0.73
CA ILE A 197 -22.46 10.33 -0.57
C ILE A 197 -23.32 10.21 -1.83
N TYR A 198 -22.69 10.29 -3.00
CA TYR A 198 -23.38 10.20 -4.29
C TYR A 198 -23.39 8.79 -4.87
N LEU A 199 -22.98 7.76 -4.12
CA LEU A 199 -22.91 6.37 -4.58
C LEU A 199 -24.27 5.65 -4.57
N ASN A 200 -25.32 6.32 -5.06
CA ASN A 200 -26.63 5.70 -5.20
C ASN A 200 -26.65 4.68 -6.36
N GLU A 201 -27.72 3.88 -6.46
CA GLU A 201 -27.89 2.83 -7.49
C GLU A 201 -27.67 3.33 -8.92
N LYS A 202 -28.16 4.55 -9.23
CA LYS A 202 -27.96 5.18 -10.55
C LYS A 202 -26.47 5.38 -10.85
N ASN A 203 -25.71 5.94 -9.90
CA ASN A 203 -24.29 6.17 -10.10
C ASN A 203 -23.49 4.87 -10.08
N VAL A 204 -23.86 3.88 -9.26
CA VAL A 204 -23.27 2.53 -9.35
C VAL A 204 -23.43 1.95 -10.76
N LYS A 205 -24.62 2.07 -11.36
CA LYS A 205 -24.84 1.60 -12.73
C LYS A 205 -23.99 2.34 -13.76
N ILE A 206 -23.86 3.67 -13.63
CA ILE A 206 -22.99 4.46 -14.50
C ILE A 206 -21.52 4.01 -14.37
N LEU A 207 -21.05 3.75 -13.15
CA LEU A 207 -19.69 3.27 -12.90
C LEU A 207 -19.45 1.89 -13.55
N GLU A 208 -20.41 0.97 -13.44
CA GLU A 208 -20.34 -0.33 -14.14
C GLU A 208 -20.28 -0.16 -15.66
N ASP A 209 -21.11 0.73 -16.22
CA ASP A 209 -21.12 1.02 -17.66
C ASP A 209 -19.83 1.74 -18.12
N CYS A 210 -19.05 2.28 -17.18
CA CYS A 210 -17.74 2.89 -17.43
C CYS A 210 -16.55 1.95 -17.13
N ASP A 211 -16.79 0.64 -16.98
CA ASP A 211 -15.78 -0.37 -16.61
C ASP A 211 -14.99 0.01 -15.34
N VAL A 212 -15.68 0.56 -14.33
CA VAL A 212 -15.13 0.76 -13.00
C VAL A 212 -15.22 -0.55 -12.23
N HIS A 213 -14.09 -1.11 -11.83
CA HIS A 213 -14.00 -2.39 -11.14
C HIS A 213 -13.86 -2.26 -9.62
N SER A 214 -13.33 -1.13 -9.14
CA SER A 214 -13.23 -0.88 -7.70
C SER A 214 -13.60 0.55 -7.33
N VAL A 215 -14.27 0.67 -6.18
CA VAL A 215 -14.66 1.93 -5.53
C VAL A 215 -14.02 1.94 -4.14
N GLN A 216 -13.08 2.85 -3.92
CA GLN A 216 -12.60 3.16 -2.58
C GLN A 216 -13.52 4.21 -1.94
N ILE A 217 -14.05 3.90 -0.76
CA ILE A 217 -14.93 4.78 0.01
C ILE A 217 -14.28 5.07 1.35
N THR A 218 -14.18 6.35 1.72
CA THR A 218 -13.62 6.71 3.02
C THR A 218 -14.70 6.77 4.11
N ILE A 219 -14.55 5.96 5.16
CA ILE A 219 -15.41 5.95 6.35
C ILE A 219 -14.56 5.89 7.63
N ASP A 220 -14.51 6.97 8.40
CA ASP A 220 -13.63 7.10 9.57
C ASP A 220 -14.31 6.70 10.89
N GLY A 221 -14.53 5.40 11.06
CA GLY A 221 -15.09 4.85 12.30
C GLY A 221 -16.61 5.03 12.41
N ALA A 222 -17.12 5.05 13.64
CA ALA A 222 -18.55 5.13 13.90
C ALA A 222 -19.12 6.52 13.56
N LYS A 223 -20.45 6.61 13.57
CA LYS A 223 -21.20 7.81 13.14
C LYS A 223 -20.67 9.13 13.70
N GLU A 224 -20.55 9.26 15.01
CA GLU A 224 -20.16 10.53 15.65
C GLU A 224 -18.74 10.96 15.23
N THR A 225 -17.81 10.02 15.25
CA THR A 225 -16.42 10.21 14.84
C THR A 225 -16.32 10.58 13.36
N HIS A 226 -17.04 9.85 12.49
CA HIS A 226 -17.07 10.11 11.07
C HIS A 226 -17.68 11.48 10.76
N ASP A 227 -18.88 11.77 11.28
CA ASP A 227 -19.61 13.01 10.99
C ASP A 227 -18.81 14.24 11.48
N LYS A 228 -18.10 14.12 12.62
CA LYS A 228 -17.21 15.16 13.15
C LYS A 228 -15.98 15.40 12.27
N LYS A 229 -15.32 14.33 11.81
CA LYS A 229 -14.09 14.45 11.00
C LYS A 229 -14.36 14.80 9.55
N ARG A 230 -15.52 14.41 9.01
CA ARG A 230 -15.91 14.55 7.60
C ARG A 230 -17.26 15.28 7.44
N PRO A 231 -17.46 16.46 8.04
CA PRO A 231 -18.75 17.13 8.01
C PRO A 231 -19.16 17.51 6.59
N LEU A 232 -20.46 17.47 6.28
CA LEU A 232 -20.96 18.06 5.05
C LEU A 232 -20.85 19.59 5.15
N LYS A 233 -20.48 20.25 4.05
CA LYS A 233 -20.45 21.72 3.97
C LYS A 233 -21.84 22.35 4.15
N GLN A 234 -22.89 21.57 3.95
CA GLN A 234 -24.27 21.97 4.22
C GLN A 234 -24.63 21.67 5.68
N ILE A 235 -25.19 22.67 6.36
CA ILE A 235 -25.58 22.60 7.77
C ILE A 235 -26.67 21.53 7.99
N ASN A 236 -26.60 20.80 9.10
CA ASN A 236 -27.61 19.83 9.58
C ASN A 236 -27.88 18.63 8.66
N LYS A 237 -26.93 18.21 7.82
CA LYS A 237 -27.08 17.01 7.00
C LYS A 237 -26.28 15.82 7.53
N LYS A 238 -26.91 14.65 7.51
CA LYS A 238 -26.34 13.34 7.83
C LYS A 238 -25.45 12.88 6.68
N ASN A 239 -24.27 12.35 6.97
CA ASN A 239 -23.36 11.87 5.92
C ASN A 239 -23.04 10.39 6.11
N TYR A 240 -22.71 9.93 7.32
CA TYR A 240 -22.40 8.55 7.62
C TYR A 240 -23.53 7.59 7.23
N GLU A 241 -24.76 7.90 7.68
CA GLU A 241 -25.95 7.07 7.41
C GLU A 241 -26.24 6.97 5.91
N VAL A 242 -26.08 8.07 5.16
CA VAL A 242 -26.29 8.10 3.70
C VAL A 242 -25.28 7.18 2.99
N ILE A 243 -24.01 7.21 3.41
CA ILE A 243 -22.97 6.36 2.83
C ILE A 243 -23.27 4.88 3.10
N LEU A 244 -23.66 4.53 4.32
CA LEU A 244 -24.01 3.15 4.65
C LEU A 244 -25.28 2.69 3.93
N GLU A 245 -26.30 3.55 3.81
CA GLU A 245 -27.50 3.24 3.03
C GLU A 245 -27.19 3.01 1.55
N ASN A 246 -26.28 3.80 0.98
CA ASN A 246 -25.82 3.59 -0.40
C ASN A 246 -25.13 2.22 -0.55
N LEU A 247 -24.23 1.89 0.37
CA LEU A 247 -23.53 0.60 0.41
C LEU A 247 -24.46 -0.59 0.61
N SER A 248 -25.49 -0.45 1.45
CA SER A 248 -26.46 -1.52 1.70
C SER A 248 -27.31 -1.80 0.45
N LYS A 249 -27.61 -0.77 -0.35
CA LYS A 249 -28.37 -0.88 -1.62
C LYS A 249 -27.56 -1.41 -2.80
N VAL A 250 -26.23 -1.49 -2.72
CA VAL A 250 -25.43 -2.09 -3.80
C VAL A 250 -25.85 -3.56 -4.04
N PRO A 251 -26.17 -3.96 -5.28
CA PRO A 251 -26.54 -5.33 -5.60
C PRO A 251 -25.42 -6.34 -5.28
N LYS A 252 -25.78 -7.51 -4.75
CA LYS A 252 -24.83 -8.59 -4.41
C LYS A 252 -24.13 -9.22 -5.62
N ASP A 253 -24.69 -9.03 -6.81
CA ASP A 253 -24.16 -9.45 -8.10
C ASP A 253 -23.41 -8.34 -8.84
N SER A 254 -23.33 -7.13 -8.27
CA SER A 254 -22.47 -6.08 -8.80
C SER A 254 -21.03 -6.57 -8.91
N LYS A 255 -20.39 -6.25 -10.02
CA LYS A 255 -19.00 -6.62 -10.30
C LYS A 255 -18.01 -5.69 -9.61
N ILE A 256 -18.49 -4.60 -9.01
CA ILE A 256 -17.66 -3.61 -8.33
C ILE A 256 -17.18 -4.14 -6.97
N GLN A 257 -15.89 -3.96 -6.71
CA GLN A 257 -15.26 -4.20 -5.42
C GLN A 257 -15.18 -2.91 -4.61
N PHE A 258 -15.68 -2.93 -3.39
CA PHE A 258 -15.70 -1.80 -2.47
C PHE A 258 -14.57 -1.96 -1.45
N LEU A 259 -13.68 -0.98 -1.43
CA LEU A 259 -12.64 -0.85 -0.42
C LEU A 259 -13.03 0.25 0.55
N ILE A 260 -13.37 -0.09 1.78
CA ILE A 260 -13.61 0.87 2.84
C ILE A 260 -12.27 1.31 3.41
N ARG A 261 -11.84 2.53 3.06
CA ARG A 261 -10.67 3.17 3.64
C ARG A 261 -11.03 3.86 4.94
N ILE A 262 -10.26 3.62 5.99
CA ILE A 262 -10.49 4.21 7.32
C ILE A 262 -9.24 5.03 7.64
N ASN A 263 -9.34 6.35 7.78
CA ASN A 263 -8.21 7.14 8.26
C ASN A 263 -8.21 7.10 9.79
N VAL A 264 -7.20 6.47 10.37
CA VAL A 264 -7.19 6.07 11.76
C VAL A 264 -6.32 6.99 12.60
N ASP A 265 -6.94 7.52 13.65
CA ASP A 265 -6.30 8.07 14.82
C ASP A 265 -6.86 7.39 16.08
N LYS A 266 -6.48 7.84 17.27
CA LYS A 266 -6.90 7.24 18.55
C LYS A 266 -8.43 7.26 18.73
N GLU A 267 -9.10 8.33 18.27
CA GLU A 267 -10.55 8.49 18.37
C GLU A 267 -11.28 7.50 17.45
N VAL A 268 -10.86 7.43 16.18
CA VAL A 268 -11.43 6.49 15.20
C VAL A 268 -11.21 5.05 15.64
N ALA A 269 -10.00 4.70 16.10
CA ALA A 269 -9.67 3.38 16.59
C ALA A 269 -10.60 2.92 17.73
N GLY A 270 -10.93 3.82 18.66
CA GLY A 270 -11.85 3.55 19.77
C GLY A 270 -13.30 3.28 19.35
N THR A 271 -13.66 3.52 18.09
CA THR A 271 -15.04 3.38 17.59
C THR A 271 -15.21 2.29 16.52
N ILE A 272 -14.15 1.52 16.24
CA ILE A 272 -14.17 0.50 15.20
C ILE A 272 -15.19 -0.62 15.46
N ASP A 273 -15.33 -1.07 16.70
CA ASP A 273 -16.28 -2.14 17.00
C ASP A 273 -17.72 -1.72 16.69
N THR A 274 -18.11 -0.52 17.11
CA THR A 274 -19.40 0.09 16.75
C THR A 274 -19.57 0.23 15.24
N PHE A 275 -18.52 0.69 14.54
CA PHE A 275 -18.55 0.79 13.08
C PHE A 275 -18.80 -0.57 12.41
N LEU A 276 -18.12 -1.63 12.84
CA LEU A 276 -18.31 -2.98 12.30
C LEU A 276 -19.69 -3.55 12.64
N ASP A 277 -20.25 -3.21 13.80
CA ASP A 277 -21.62 -3.58 14.17
C ASP A 277 -22.65 -2.87 13.28
N ASP A 278 -22.45 -1.59 12.96
CA ASP A 278 -23.30 -0.85 12.01
C ASP A 278 -23.27 -1.51 10.61
N LEU A 279 -22.09 -1.88 10.11
CA LEU A 279 -21.96 -2.59 8.83
C LEU A 279 -22.69 -3.94 8.83
N LYS A 280 -22.64 -4.68 9.95
CA LYS A 280 -23.37 -5.94 10.12
C LYS A 280 -24.87 -5.70 10.10
N ASN A 281 -25.35 -4.73 10.88
CA ASN A 281 -26.77 -4.39 11.01
C ASN A 281 -27.39 -3.88 9.69
N MET A 282 -26.57 -3.27 8.83
CA MET A 282 -26.98 -2.78 7.52
C MET A 282 -26.74 -3.78 6.38
N ASN A 283 -26.39 -5.04 6.68
CA ASN A 283 -26.15 -6.10 5.70
C ASN A 283 -25.04 -5.75 4.67
N ILE A 284 -24.04 -4.96 5.09
CA ILE A 284 -22.91 -4.55 4.26
C ILE A 284 -21.76 -5.57 4.43
N TRP A 285 -21.29 -5.74 5.66
CA TRP A 285 -20.22 -6.68 5.98
C TRP A 285 -20.50 -7.35 7.33
N PRO A 286 -20.30 -8.68 7.50
CA PRO A 286 -19.66 -9.61 6.57
C PRO A 286 -20.52 -10.15 5.42
N GLU A 287 -21.79 -9.78 5.33
CA GLU A 287 -22.71 -10.38 4.34
C GLU A 287 -22.24 -10.25 2.89
N LYS A 288 -21.60 -9.13 2.53
CA LYS A 288 -20.99 -8.90 1.22
C LYS A 288 -19.45 -9.03 1.26
N PHE A 289 -18.89 -9.94 2.05
CA PHE A 289 -17.42 -10.10 2.22
C PHE A 289 -16.62 -10.34 0.92
N LYS A 290 -17.27 -10.80 -0.16
CA LYS A 290 -16.66 -10.95 -1.49
C LYS A 290 -16.58 -9.65 -2.30
N GLN A 291 -17.30 -8.63 -1.87
CA GLN A 291 -17.36 -7.31 -2.50
C GLN A 291 -16.77 -6.23 -1.59
N VAL A 292 -16.80 -6.40 -0.26
CA VAL A 292 -16.37 -5.38 0.71
C VAL A 292 -15.09 -5.82 1.41
N SER A 293 -14.08 -4.95 1.35
CA SER A 293 -12.80 -5.09 2.04
C SER A 293 -12.43 -3.81 2.78
N PHE A 294 -11.39 -3.85 3.62
CA PHE A 294 -11.00 -2.73 4.47
C PHE A 294 -9.54 -2.34 4.25
N ASP A 295 -9.26 -1.04 4.28
CA ASP A 295 -7.92 -0.44 4.25
C ASP A 295 -7.78 0.57 5.40
N PRO A 296 -7.38 0.14 6.60
CA PRO A 296 -7.01 1.07 7.66
C PRO A 296 -5.73 1.80 7.25
N SER A 297 -5.73 3.11 7.40
CA SER A 297 -4.63 3.98 6.99
C SER A 297 -4.30 5.00 8.05
N TRP A 298 -3.01 5.22 8.24
CA TRP A 298 -2.52 6.16 9.23
C TRP A 298 -2.98 7.58 8.89
N LEU A 299 -3.71 8.23 9.81
CA LEU A 299 -4.17 9.59 9.60
C LEU A 299 -2.99 10.56 9.71
N ARG A 300 -2.62 11.14 8.57
CA ARG A 300 -1.53 12.10 8.46
C ARG A 300 -1.94 13.50 8.92
N THR A 301 -0.94 14.30 9.26
CA THR A 301 -1.06 15.74 9.45
C THR A 301 -0.43 16.42 8.24
N TYR A 302 -1.08 17.46 7.74
CA TYR A 302 -0.56 18.29 6.65
C TYR A 302 -0.19 19.66 7.23
N GLU A 303 0.99 20.18 6.88
CA GLU A 303 1.49 21.47 7.39
C GLU A 303 0.58 22.64 6.98
N GLU A 304 -0.11 22.50 5.85
CA GLU A 304 -1.03 23.48 5.29
C GLU A 304 -2.37 23.56 6.03
N ILE A 305 -2.61 22.64 6.97
CA ILE A 305 -3.84 22.56 7.76
C ILE A 305 -3.53 22.94 9.20
N GLU A 306 -4.08 24.09 9.63
CA GLU A 306 -4.04 24.49 11.03
C GLU A 306 -4.77 23.44 11.87
N THR A 307 -4.01 22.72 12.69
CA THR A 307 -4.51 21.63 13.54
C THR A 307 -4.23 22.01 14.99
N SER A 308 -5.26 21.99 15.84
CA SER A 308 -5.10 22.29 17.26
C SER A 308 -4.25 21.23 17.97
N GLU A 309 -3.61 21.60 19.08
CA GLU A 309 -2.84 20.67 19.92
C GLU A 309 -3.69 19.47 20.36
N GLU A 310 -4.96 19.71 20.74
CA GLU A 310 -5.91 18.67 21.10
C GLU A 310 -6.14 17.65 19.96
N GLU A 311 -6.21 18.10 18.70
CA GLU A 311 -6.36 17.20 17.55
C GLU A 311 -5.07 16.45 17.21
N LEU A 312 -3.90 17.05 17.49
CA LEU A 312 -2.60 16.39 17.34
C LEU A 312 -2.39 15.29 18.38
N GLU A 313 -2.82 15.49 19.63
CA GLU A 313 -2.73 14.47 20.70
C GLU A 313 -3.53 13.19 20.37
N LYS A 314 -4.60 13.34 19.58
CA LYS A 314 -5.42 12.23 19.09
C LYS A 314 -4.73 11.43 18.00
N ARG A 315 -3.71 11.97 17.31
CA ARG A 315 -2.97 11.25 16.27
C ARG A 315 -2.22 10.07 16.87
N MET A 316 -2.12 9.01 16.08
CA MET A 316 -1.25 7.88 16.39
C MET A 316 0.16 8.17 15.88
N ASN A 317 1.19 7.69 16.56
CA ASN A 317 2.47 7.44 15.92
C ASN A 317 2.42 6.13 15.10
N LEU A 318 3.48 5.83 14.35
CA LEU A 318 3.52 4.65 13.48
C LEU A 318 3.47 3.32 14.26
N ASP A 319 4.00 3.28 15.48
CA ASP A 319 3.97 2.07 16.31
C ASP A 319 2.56 1.82 16.86
N GLU A 320 1.88 2.85 17.36
CA GLU A 320 0.47 2.79 17.77
C GLU A 320 -0.42 2.35 16.61
N PHE A 321 -0.20 2.91 15.41
CA PHE A 321 -0.94 2.52 14.21
C PHE A 321 -0.66 1.07 13.78
N PHE A 322 0.59 0.59 13.94
CA PHE A 322 0.93 -0.81 13.66
C PHE A 322 0.17 -1.76 14.59
N ASP A 323 0.11 -1.46 15.89
CA ASP A 323 -0.63 -2.28 16.87
C ASP A 323 -2.13 -2.27 16.57
N PHE A 324 -2.67 -1.10 16.24
CA PHE A 324 -4.04 -0.98 15.76
C PHE A 324 -4.27 -1.85 14.52
N LYS A 325 -3.40 -1.79 13.50
CA LYS A 325 -3.55 -2.59 12.29
C LYS A 325 -3.56 -4.08 12.60
N MET A 326 -2.69 -4.56 13.50
CA MET A 326 -2.65 -5.99 13.87
C MET A 326 -3.90 -6.43 14.62
N SER A 327 -4.33 -5.65 15.62
CA SER A 327 -5.58 -5.92 16.37
C SER A 327 -6.82 -5.85 15.47
N PHE A 328 -6.89 -4.88 14.55
CA PHE A 328 -7.95 -4.74 13.56
C PHE A 328 -8.09 -6.00 12.70
N ARG A 329 -6.97 -6.53 12.19
CA ARG A 329 -6.96 -7.75 11.37
C ARG A 329 -7.49 -8.97 12.14
N LYS A 330 -7.08 -9.12 13.41
CA LYS A 330 -7.59 -10.17 14.30
C LYS A 330 -9.08 -10.01 14.58
N ASN A 331 -9.54 -8.78 14.81
CA ASN A 331 -10.95 -8.46 15.04
C ASN A 331 -11.82 -8.81 13.82
N ILE A 332 -11.42 -8.38 12.62
CA ILE A 332 -12.09 -8.71 11.36
C ILE A 332 -12.19 -10.23 11.15
N MET A 333 -11.09 -10.96 11.36
CA MET A 333 -11.09 -12.42 11.27
C MET A 333 -12.09 -13.05 12.25
N ASN A 334 -12.05 -12.65 13.52
CA ASN A 334 -12.90 -13.21 14.57
C ASN A 334 -14.38 -12.94 14.29
N ARG A 335 -14.74 -11.71 13.93
CA ARG A 335 -16.11 -11.32 13.57
C ARG A 335 -16.61 -12.07 12.34
N PHE A 336 -15.79 -12.21 11.30
CA PHE A 336 -16.13 -13.01 10.12
C PHE A 336 -16.39 -14.48 10.49
N ASN A 337 -15.50 -15.07 11.30
CA ASN A 337 -15.61 -16.47 11.73
C ASN A 337 -16.83 -16.71 12.63
N ALA A 338 -17.21 -15.75 13.48
CA ALA A 338 -18.42 -15.80 14.28
C ALA A 338 -19.67 -15.76 13.39
N TRP A 339 -19.77 -14.75 12.51
CA TRP A 339 -20.86 -14.61 11.55
C TRP A 339 -21.02 -15.83 10.63
N SER A 340 -19.91 -16.41 10.14
CA SER A 340 -19.94 -17.60 9.30
C SER A 340 -20.50 -18.84 10.03
N ASN A 341 -20.33 -18.93 11.36
CA ASN A 341 -20.95 -19.98 12.17
C ASN A 341 -22.42 -19.68 12.42
N GLU A 342 -22.77 -18.43 12.78
CA GLU A 342 -24.16 -17.96 12.98
C GLU A 342 -25.03 -18.21 11.74
N THR A 343 -24.47 -18.01 10.54
CA THR A 343 -25.15 -18.20 9.25
C THR A 343 -25.02 -19.61 8.67
N ASN A 344 -24.33 -20.52 9.38
CA ASN A 344 -24.06 -21.89 8.94
C ASN A 344 -23.34 -22.02 7.57
N LEU A 345 -22.60 -20.98 7.15
CA LEU A 345 -21.79 -20.98 5.94
C LEU A 345 -20.52 -21.83 6.07
N LYS A 346 -20.00 -21.99 7.29
CA LYS A 346 -18.83 -22.81 7.63
C LYS A 346 -17.54 -22.45 6.86
N ILE A 347 -17.44 -21.22 6.36
CA ILE A 347 -16.21 -20.65 5.79
C ILE A 347 -15.36 -20.11 6.94
N LYS A 348 -14.07 -20.46 6.99
CA LYS A 348 -13.14 -19.94 7.99
C LYS A 348 -12.12 -19.01 7.36
N SER A 349 -12.01 -17.80 7.90
CA SER A 349 -10.91 -16.88 7.64
C SER A 349 -9.75 -17.18 8.60
N LYS A 350 -8.53 -16.95 8.09
CA LYS A 350 -7.27 -17.08 8.84
C LYS A 350 -6.44 -15.82 8.65
N LEU A 351 -5.66 -15.46 9.66
CA LEU A 351 -4.66 -14.41 9.54
C LEU A 351 -3.58 -14.84 8.55
N LYS A 352 -3.31 -14.01 7.55
CA LYS A 352 -2.11 -14.15 6.72
C LYS A 352 -0.93 -13.50 7.44
N TRP A 353 0.28 -14.06 7.32
CA TRP A 353 1.47 -13.31 7.69
C TRP A 353 1.53 -12.04 6.82
N ASP A 354 1.47 -10.87 7.45
CA ASP A 354 1.62 -9.57 6.79
C ASP A 354 3.11 -9.26 6.74
N LEU A 355 3.86 -10.13 6.05
CA LEU A 355 5.28 -9.90 5.82
C LEU A 355 5.44 -8.57 5.08
N PRO A 356 6.43 -7.76 5.47
CA PRO A 356 6.64 -6.49 4.83
C PRO A 356 7.02 -6.71 3.37
N ASN A 357 6.42 -5.91 2.49
CA ASN A 357 6.71 -5.97 1.07
C ASN A 357 8.03 -5.27 0.78
N TYR A 358 8.68 -5.69 -0.31
CA TYR A 358 9.80 -4.92 -0.84
C TYR A 358 9.40 -3.50 -1.09
N GLN A 359 10.31 -2.63 -0.71
CA GLN A 359 10.18 -1.23 -0.89
C GLN A 359 10.01 -0.84 -2.37
N THR A 360 8.98 -0.07 -2.66
CA THR A 360 8.73 0.52 -3.99
C THR A 360 8.49 2.02 -3.88
N THR A 361 8.69 2.75 -4.97
CA THR A 361 8.29 4.16 -5.08
C THR A 361 6.84 4.22 -5.51
N CYS A 362 6.10 5.23 -5.08
CA CYS A 362 4.81 5.52 -5.72
C CYS A 362 5.00 5.59 -7.24
N ALA A 363 4.27 4.77 -8.00
CA ALA A 363 4.39 4.73 -9.46
C ALA A 363 4.11 6.11 -10.06
N THR A 364 3.09 6.83 -9.56
CA THR A 364 2.76 8.20 -9.97
C THR A 364 3.93 9.16 -9.82
N TRP A 365 4.82 8.94 -8.84
CA TRP A 365 6.01 9.75 -8.65
C TRP A 365 7.15 9.32 -9.58
N ALA A 366 7.58 8.05 -9.52
CA ALA A 366 8.80 7.61 -10.20
C ALA A 366 8.61 7.20 -11.66
N SER A 367 7.46 6.63 -12.03
CA SER A 367 7.23 6.14 -13.39
C SER A 367 7.07 7.31 -14.37
N PRO A 368 7.73 7.31 -15.54
CA PRO A 368 7.55 8.37 -16.53
C PRO A 368 6.19 8.30 -17.25
N ILE A 369 5.43 7.23 -17.04
CA ILE A 369 4.13 6.97 -17.68
C ILE A 369 2.97 6.86 -16.69
N SER A 370 3.21 7.18 -15.42
CA SER A 370 2.15 7.26 -14.40
C SER A 370 2.09 8.67 -13.83
N MET A 371 0.91 9.26 -13.72
CA MET A 371 0.76 10.67 -13.35
C MET A 371 -0.67 10.99 -12.89
N THR A 372 -0.82 12.17 -12.31
CA THR A 372 -2.12 12.74 -11.96
C THR A 372 -2.43 13.87 -12.95
N ILE A 373 -3.67 13.97 -13.42
CA ILE A 373 -4.15 15.06 -14.28
C ILE A 373 -5.26 15.80 -13.54
N ASP A 374 -5.10 17.10 -13.37
CA ASP A 374 -6.11 17.95 -12.74
C ASP A 374 -7.24 18.34 -13.71
N PRO A 375 -8.32 18.99 -13.24
CA PRO A 375 -9.44 19.31 -14.11
C PRO A 375 -9.16 20.44 -15.13
N ASN A 376 -8.05 21.17 -15.02
CA ASN A 376 -7.57 22.14 -16.02
C ASN A 376 -6.69 21.47 -17.09
N GLY A 377 -6.23 20.24 -16.84
CA GLY A 377 -5.33 19.51 -17.72
C GLY A 377 -3.85 19.73 -17.40
N TYR A 378 -3.48 20.22 -16.21
CA TYR A 378 -2.09 20.13 -15.78
C TYR A 378 -1.76 18.75 -15.22
N ILE A 379 -0.49 18.38 -15.36
CA ILE A 379 0.02 17.05 -15.09
C ILE A 379 0.93 17.12 -13.87
N HIS A 380 0.57 16.36 -12.86
CA HIS A 380 1.20 16.29 -11.54
C HIS A 380 1.82 14.91 -11.29
N LYS A 381 2.79 14.85 -10.38
CA LYS A 381 3.47 13.61 -9.96
C LYS A 381 3.04 13.11 -8.57
N CYS A 382 2.07 13.79 -7.98
CA CYS A 382 1.35 13.38 -6.77
C CYS A 382 -0.11 13.84 -6.89
N TRP A 383 -1.07 13.08 -6.36
CA TRP A 383 -2.44 13.59 -6.25
C TRP A 383 -2.57 14.68 -5.18
N GLU A 384 -1.62 14.75 -4.23
CA GLU A 384 -1.66 15.77 -3.17
C GLU A 384 -1.40 17.17 -3.72
N THR A 385 -0.79 17.28 -4.90
CA THR A 385 -0.50 18.57 -5.55
C THR A 385 -1.54 19.00 -6.59
N ILE A 386 -2.57 18.19 -6.83
CA ILE A 386 -3.56 18.40 -7.92
C ILE A 386 -4.30 19.74 -7.86
N HIS A 387 -4.24 20.42 -6.72
CA HIS A 387 -4.90 21.69 -6.47
C HIS A 387 -3.99 22.92 -6.68
N ASP A 388 -2.71 22.72 -6.99
CA ASP A 388 -1.70 23.76 -7.11
C ASP A 388 -0.84 23.57 -8.37
N ASP A 389 -1.22 24.27 -9.43
CA ASP A 389 -0.60 24.23 -10.75
C ASP A 389 0.91 24.56 -10.72
N SER A 390 1.43 25.23 -9.69
CA SER A 390 2.88 25.50 -9.56
C SER A 390 3.71 24.23 -9.38
N HIS A 391 3.09 23.13 -8.97
CA HIS A 391 3.72 21.81 -8.85
C HIS A 391 3.65 20.97 -10.13
N ALA A 392 2.96 21.44 -11.17
CA ALA A 392 2.76 20.70 -12.41
C ALA A 392 3.94 20.89 -13.38
N PRO A 393 4.75 19.86 -13.69
CA PRO A 393 5.82 19.95 -14.68
C PRO A 393 5.34 20.05 -16.14
N ALA A 394 4.08 19.74 -16.44
CA ALA A 394 3.56 19.68 -17.81
C ALA A 394 2.05 19.92 -17.88
N SER A 395 1.53 20.06 -19.10
CA SER A 395 0.10 20.07 -19.39
C SER A 395 -0.25 19.11 -20.54
N VAL A 396 -1.49 18.62 -20.56
CA VAL A 396 -2.05 17.80 -21.65
C VAL A 396 -2.04 18.49 -23.01
N PHE A 397 -1.83 19.82 -23.04
CA PHE A 397 -1.71 20.60 -24.28
C PHE A 397 -0.30 20.54 -24.91
N GLU A 398 0.70 20.02 -24.20
CA GLU A 398 2.12 20.13 -24.59
C GLU A 398 2.71 18.85 -25.21
N GLY A 399 1.89 17.81 -25.40
CA GLY A 399 2.34 16.49 -25.83
C GLY A 399 3.25 15.81 -24.78
N TYR A 400 3.46 14.50 -24.92
CA TYR A 400 4.30 13.77 -23.96
C TYR A 400 5.80 14.06 -24.17
N ASN A 401 6.49 14.43 -23.10
CA ASN A 401 7.96 14.50 -23.03
C ASN A 401 8.45 13.93 -21.68
N ALA A 402 9.19 12.82 -21.74
CA ALA A 402 9.73 12.14 -20.56
C ALA A 402 10.73 13.01 -19.75
N GLU A 403 11.47 13.92 -20.41
CA GLU A 403 12.49 14.77 -19.76
C GLU A 403 11.89 15.73 -18.74
N LYS A 404 10.62 16.14 -18.92
CA LYS A 404 9.90 16.97 -17.95
C LYS A 404 9.73 16.28 -16.58
N PHE A 405 9.88 14.95 -16.52
CA PHE A 405 9.66 14.16 -15.32
C PHE A 405 10.95 13.63 -14.68
N THR A 406 12.13 13.91 -15.25
CA THR A 406 13.41 13.32 -14.81
C THR A 406 13.72 13.57 -13.33
N LYS A 407 13.38 14.76 -12.80
CA LYS A 407 13.55 15.11 -11.37
C LYS A 407 12.85 14.11 -10.44
N HIS A 408 11.70 13.57 -10.85
CA HIS A 408 10.91 12.66 -10.03
C HIS A 408 11.39 11.21 -10.18
N SER A 409 11.78 10.81 -11.39
CA SER A 409 12.30 9.46 -11.66
C SER A 409 13.72 9.22 -11.12
N SER A 410 14.47 10.28 -10.79
CA SER A 410 15.85 10.17 -10.27
C SER A 410 15.96 10.05 -8.74
N PHE A 411 14.84 10.00 -8.00
CA PHE A 411 14.88 9.91 -6.55
C PHE A 411 15.42 8.55 -6.08
N ASN A 412 16.58 8.56 -5.42
CA ASN A 412 17.24 7.37 -4.88
C ASN A 412 17.12 7.33 -3.35
N ARG A 413 16.31 6.40 -2.86
CA ARG A 413 16.05 6.19 -1.43
C ARG A 413 17.23 5.59 -0.66
N PHE A 414 18.12 4.85 -1.32
CA PHE A 414 19.30 4.23 -0.70
C PHE A 414 20.38 5.25 -0.39
N LYS A 415 20.36 6.40 -1.08
CA LYS A 415 21.29 7.52 -0.90
C LYS A 415 20.62 8.76 -0.31
N HIS A 416 19.35 8.64 0.08
CA HIS A 416 18.57 9.78 0.54
C HIS A 416 19.05 10.33 1.88
N ASN A 417 19.38 9.46 2.84
CA ASN A 417 19.85 9.84 4.16
C ASN A 417 20.80 8.78 4.75
N GLU A 418 21.81 9.21 5.51
CA GLU A 418 22.80 8.31 6.14
C GLU A 418 22.16 7.33 7.13
N ILE A 419 21.09 7.76 7.83
CA ILE A 419 20.31 6.90 8.74
C ILE A 419 19.74 5.71 7.98
N CYS A 420 19.27 5.92 6.74
CA CYS A 420 18.68 4.87 5.92
C CYS A 420 19.76 3.92 5.37
N THR A 421 20.87 4.47 4.88
CA THR A 421 21.94 3.74 4.18
C THR A 421 22.43 2.51 4.96
N ASN A 422 22.53 2.63 6.29
CA ASN A 422 23.03 1.58 7.17
C ASN A 422 21.94 0.68 7.79
N CYS A 423 20.66 0.98 7.56
CA CYS A 423 19.54 0.28 8.20
C CYS A 423 19.31 -1.12 7.60
N LYS A 424 19.14 -2.14 8.46
CA LYS A 424 18.79 -3.51 8.05
C LYS A 424 17.36 -3.64 7.51
N VAL A 425 16.46 -2.73 7.87
CA VAL A 425 15.06 -2.73 7.41
C VAL A 425 14.88 -2.01 6.07
N LEU A 426 15.90 -1.32 5.56
CA LEU A 426 15.81 -0.53 4.34
C LEU A 426 15.11 -1.23 3.16
N PRO A 427 15.42 -2.50 2.80
CA PRO A 427 14.79 -3.18 1.67
C PRO A 427 13.28 -3.36 1.76
N ILE A 428 12.74 -3.31 2.98
CA ILE A 428 11.33 -3.55 3.32
C ILE A 428 10.69 -2.33 4.01
N CYS A 429 11.38 -1.17 3.99
CA CYS A 429 10.95 0.02 4.70
C CYS A 429 9.80 0.72 3.95
N ASP A 430 8.64 0.80 4.59
CA ASP A 430 7.40 1.33 4.01
C ASP A 430 7.25 2.86 4.15
N THR A 431 8.00 3.53 5.04
CA THR A 431 7.85 4.99 5.25
C THR A 431 8.47 5.83 4.15
N ILE A 432 9.62 5.41 3.62
CA ILE A 432 10.30 6.09 2.51
C ILE A 432 9.73 5.70 1.14
N THR A 433 8.60 4.97 1.09
CA THR A 433 7.88 4.67 -0.17
C THR A 433 7.25 5.92 -0.79
N CYS A 434 6.82 6.86 0.06
CA CYS A 434 6.35 8.17 -0.36
C CYS A 434 7.54 9.11 -0.59
N SER A 435 8.00 9.19 -1.84
CA SER A 435 9.12 10.09 -2.20
C SER A 435 8.79 11.56 -1.97
N HIS A 436 7.53 11.97 -2.15
CA HIS A 436 7.09 13.34 -1.90
C HIS A 436 7.39 13.76 -0.45
N GLU A 437 6.99 12.94 0.51
CA GLU A 437 7.20 13.18 1.94
C GLU A 437 8.66 12.99 2.35
N ALA A 438 9.33 11.95 1.83
CA ALA A 438 10.74 11.73 2.12
C ALA A 438 11.61 12.95 1.72
N ILE A 439 11.33 13.59 0.58
CA ILE A 439 12.06 14.78 0.13
C ILE A 439 11.76 16.00 1.01
N LYS A 440 10.53 16.15 1.49
CA LYS A 440 10.15 17.25 2.40
C LYS A 440 10.79 17.09 3.79
N ALA A 441 10.93 15.86 4.28
CA ALA A 441 11.42 15.59 5.61
C ALA A 441 12.96 15.74 5.70
N ASN A 442 13.44 16.63 6.59
CA ASN A 442 14.88 16.74 6.90
C ASN A 442 15.43 15.49 7.62
N VAL A 443 14.58 14.78 8.36
CA VAL A 443 14.91 13.54 9.08
C VAL A 443 13.87 12.48 8.71
N PRO A 444 14.27 11.29 8.22
CA PRO A 444 13.33 10.27 7.80
C PRO A 444 12.57 9.69 9.00
N ILE A 445 11.24 9.61 8.87
CA ILE A 445 10.39 8.88 9.81
C ILE A 445 10.66 7.38 9.62
N CYS A 446 11.05 6.69 10.68
CA CYS A 446 11.37 5.25 10.61
C CYS A 446 10.09 4.40 10.58
N SER A 447 10.09 3.37 9.74
CA SER A 447 9.04 2.35 9.71
C SER A 447 8.92 1.61 11.04
N SER A 448 7.70 1.24 11.43
CA SER A 448 7.45 0.38 12.60
C SER A 448 8.18 -0.97 12.48
N TRP A 449 8.45 -1.44 11.26
CA TRP A 449 9.27 -2.64 11.03
C TRP A 449 10.67 -2.52 11.62
N LYS A 450 11.22 -1.32 11.78
CA LYS A 450 12.51 -1.11 12.45
C LYS A 450 12.51 -1.55 13.90
N TYR A 451 11.36 -1.45 14.57
CA TYR A 451 11.22 -1.69 16.00
C TYR A 451 10.44 -2.96 16.32
N LYS A 452 9.51 -3.35 15.46
CA LYS A 452 8.53 -4.42 15.72
C LYS A 452 8.71 -5.68 14.91
N LEU A 453 9.62 -5.70 13.91
CA LEU A 453 9.75 -6.85 13.00
C LEU A 453 10.11 -8.15 13.74
N GLU A 454 11.06 -8.11 14.67
CA GLU A 454 11.50 -9.31 15.38
C GLU A 454 10.38 -9.91 16.24
N ASP A 455 9.71 -9.06 17.03
CA ASP A 455 8.59 -9.45 17.88
C ASP A 455 7.41 -9.94 17.04
N TYR A 456 7.12 -9.27 15.92
CA TYR A 456 6.09 -9.70 14.98
C TYR A 456 6.38 -11.11 14.45
N LEU A 457 7.59 -11.36 13.94
CA LEU A 457 7.97 -12.67 13.38
C LEU A 457 7.91 -13.77 14.45
N LYS A 458 8.38 -13.49 15.68
CA LYS A 458 8.23 -14.39 16.83
C LYS A 458 6.77 -14.71 17.11
N GLU A 459 5.91 -13.69 17.24
CA GLU A 459 4.49 -13.88 17.53
C GLU A 459 3.80 -14.70 16.44
N GLN A 460 4.08 -14.42 15.16
CA GLN A 460 3.49 -15.19 14.06
C GLN A 460 3.98 -16.64 14.06
N TYR A 461 5.26 -16.88 14.38
CA TYR A 461 5.81 -18.22 14.47
C TYR A 461 5.18 -19.02 15.62
N ILE A 462 5.07 -18.44 16.82
CA ILE A 462 4.40 -19.05 17.96
C ILE A 462 2.92 -19.33 17.64
N ASN A 463 2.20 -18.36 17.06
CA ASN A 463 0.81 -18.57 16.62
C ASN A 463 0.68 -19.71 15.60
N MET A 464 1.68 -19.90 14.73
CA MET A 464 1.70 -21.01 13.78
C MET A 464 1.85 -22.37 14.46
N LEU A 465 2.68 -22.46 15.51
CA LEU A 465 2.89 -23.69 16.27
C LEU A 465 1.68 -24.04 17.13
N TYR A 466 1.13 -23.05 17.83
CA TYR A 466 0.15 -23.28 18.90
C TYR A 466 -1.30 -22.92 18.53
N SER A 467 -1.55 -22.24 17.41
CA SER A 467 -2.90 -21.90 16.94
C SER A 467 -3.04 -21.97 15.39
N PRO A 468 -2.64 -23.10 14.75
CA PRO A 468 -2.58 -23.24 13.28
C PRO A 468 -3.93 -23.10 12.55
N GLU A 469 -5.04 -23.22 13.27
CA GLU A 469 -6.39 -22.98 12.76
C GLU A 469 -6.67 -21.50 12.52
N THR A 470 -5.96 -20.59 13.20
CA THR A 470 -6.16 -19.13 13.13
C THR A 470 -5.24 -18.42 12.14
N ILE A 471 -4.18 -19.09 11.68
CA ILE A 471 -3.13 -18.49 10.83
C ILE A 471 -2.89 -19.31 9.56
N SER A 472 -2.65 -18.61 8.45
CA SER A 472 -2.28 -19.21 7.17
C SER A 472 -0.76 -19.18 7.01
N ARG A 473 -0.20 -20.32 6.58
CA ARG A 473 1.24 -20.54 6.49
C ARG A 473 1.81 -19.89 5.22
N PRO A 474 2.90 -19.11 5.29
CA PRO A 474 3.80 -18.99 4.14
C PRO A 474 4.45 -20.37 3.88
N GLN A 475 4.95 -20.63 2.67
CA GLN A 475 5.85 -21.78 2.46
C GLN A 475 7.13 -21.51 3.25
N ILE A 476 7.23 -22.06 4.45
CA ILE A 476 8.48 -22.09 5.21
C ILE A 476 9.19 -23.37 4.78
N ASN A 477 10.34 -23.23 4.12
CA ASN A 477 11.22 -24.38 3.98
C ASN A 477 11.80 -24.63 5.37
N VAL A 478 11.47 -25.77 5.95
CA VAL A 478 12.20 -26.25 7.14
C VAL A 478 13.40 -26.99 6.58
N LEU A 479 14.60 -26.55 6.92
CA LEU A 479 15.80 -27.35 6.67
C LEU A 479 15.77 -28.60 7.55
N GLU A 480 15.12 -29.66 7.06
CA GLU A 480 15.05 -30.94 7.75
C GLU A 480 16.40 -31.68 7.68
N ASN A 481 17.25 -31.42 8.67
CA ASN A 481 18.02 -32.47 9.37
C ASN A 481 17.53 -32.51 10.83
N THR A 482 16.19 -32.60 10.98
CA THR A 482 15.41 -32.31 12.19
C THR A 482 14.90 -33.59 12.84
N GLY A 483 15.45 -33.94 14.00
CA GLY A 483 14.83 -34.91 14.90
C GLY A 483 13.64 -34.30 15.61
N HIS A 484 12.44 -34.44 15.05
CA HIS A 484 11.28 -35.16 15.62
C HIS A 484 10.01 -34.83 14.83
N SER A 485 9.43 -35.91 14.28
CA SER A 485 8.05 -36.07 13.82
C SER A 485 7.02 -35.47 14.80
N ALA A 486 5.80 -35.08 14.43
CA ALA A 486 4.92 -35.70 13.45
C ALA A 486 3.72 -34.79 13.07
N LYS A 487 3.30 -34.95 11.80
CA LYS A 487 1.98 -34.67 11.19
C LYS A 487 1.48 -33.22 11.05
#